data_AF-A0A7X6HU15-F1
#
_entry.id   AF-A0A7X6HU15-F1
#
_cell.length_a   1.000
_cell.length_b   1.000
_cell.length_c   1.000
_cell.angle_alpha   90.00
_cell.angle_beta   90.00
_cell.angle_gamma   90.00
#
_symmetry.space_group_name_H-M   'P 1'
#
loop_
_entity.id
_entity.type
_entity.pdbx_description
1 polymer ?
#
loop_
_entity_poly.entity_id
_entity_poly.type
_entity_poly.pdbx_seq_one_letter_code
_entity_poly.pdbx_strand_id
1 'polypeptide(L)' 'MSRDTNNNNNDSVPFVKIVYTTVKTNGKVELVPLEWYADGSVRKCK' A
#
# COMPACT_ATOMS: atom_id res chain seq x y z
N MET A 1 13.39 34.19 -17.16
CA MET A 1 12.31 33.34 -16.61
C MET A 1 12.92 32.05 -16.07
N SER A 2 12.54 31.68 -14.85
CA SER A 2 13.13 30.59 -14.07
C SER A 2 12.73 29.19 -14.55
N ARG A 3 13.64 28.25 -14.31
CA ARG A 3 13.62 26.81 -14.62
C ARG A 3 12.29 26.12 -14.29
N ASP A 4 11.69 25.47 -15.29
CA ASP A 4 10.60 24.53 -15.11
C ASP A 4 11.05 23.35 -14.23
N THR A 5 10.55 23.33 -13.00
CA THR A 5 10.72 22.20 -12.08
C THR A 5 9.66 21.18 -12.43
N ASN A 6 9.99 20.22 -13.31
CA ASN A 6 9.10 19.10 -13.62
C ASN A 6 9.11 18.12 -12.43
N ASN A 7 8.26 18.38 -11.46
CA ASN A 7 8.06 17.53 -10.30
C ASN A 7 7.16 16.34 -10.69
N ASN A 8 7.78 15.28 -11.20
CA ASN A 8 7.11 14.00 -11.47
C ASN A 8 6.81 13.27 -10.16
N ASN A 9 5.87 13.77 -9.36
CA ASN A 9 5.28 13.02 -8.25
C ASN A 9 4.34 11.93 -8.82
N ASN A 10 4.94 10.88 -9.35
CA ASN A 10 4.28 9.72 -9.95
C ASN A 10 3.88 8.72 -8.85
N ASP A 11 3.19 9.19 -7.81
CA ASP A 11 2.76 8.38 -6.66
C ASP A 11 1.39 7.71 -6.87
N SER A 12 0.83 7.75 -8.09
CA SER A 12 -0.48 7.13 -8.36
C SER A 12 -0.31 5.66 -8.74
N VAL A 13 0.17 4.84 -7.81
CA VAL A 13 -0.03 3.39 -7.97
C VAL A 13 -1.51 3.11 -7.65
N PRO A 14 -2.32 2.64 -8.61
CA PRO A 14 -3.73 2.45 -8.36
C PRO A 14 -3.93 1.31 -7.35
N PHE A 15 -4.79 1.58 -6.36
CA PHE A 15 -5.28 0.57 -5.43
C PHE A 15 -6.11 -0.46 -6.18
N VAL A 16 -5.83 -1.75 -5.95
CA VAL A 16 -6.50 -2.86 -6.64
C VAL A 16 -7.58 -3.49 -5.76
N LYS A 17 -7.23 -3.94 -4.55
CA LYS A 17 -8.17 -4.61 -3.65
C LYS A 17 -7.68 -4.68 -2.20
N ILE A 18 -8.61 -4.91 -1.27
CA ILE A 18 -8.28 -5.31 0.11
C ILE A 18 -8.01 -6.82 0.13
N VAL A 19 -6.90 -7.21 0.74
CA VAL A 19 -6.54 -8.61 1.04
C VAL A 19 -6.39 -8.79 2.55
N TYR A 20 -6.38 -10.04 3.01
CA TYR A 20 -6.20 -10.36 4.42
C TYR A 20 -4.98 -11.25 4.61
N THR A 21 -4.24 -11.01 5.69
CA THR A 21 -3.18 -11.91 6.15
C THR A 21 -3.46 -12.34 7.58
N THR A 22 -3.08 -13.57 7.91
CA THR A 22 -3.09 -14.07 9.27
C THR A 22 -1.77 -13.74 9.96
N VAL A 23 -1.84 -13.08 11.11
CA VAL A 23 -0.69 -12.87 12.00
C VAL A 23 -0.92 -13.56 13.33
N LYS A 24 0.15 -14.09 13.91
CA LYS A 24 0.13 -14.73 15.22
C LYS A 24 0.77 -13.81 16.24
N THR A 25 -0.02 -13.27 17.15
CA THR A 25 0.39 -12.35 18.22
C THR A 25 -0.02 -12.94 19.56
N ASN A 26 0.93 -13.13 20.48
CA ASN A 26 0.68 -13.68 21.82
C ASN A 26 -0.18 -14.98 21.83
N GLY A 27 0.04 -15.85 20.85
CA GLY A 27 -0.69 -17.12 20.71
C GLY A 27 -2.08 -17.02 20.08
N LYS A 28 -2.58 -15.81 19.82
CA LYS A 28 -3.83 -15.57 19.07
C LYS A 28 -3.54 -15.40 17.58
N VAL A 29 -4.46 -15.90 16.75
CA VAL A 29 -4.43 -15.68 15.30
C VAL A 29 -5.40 -14.55 14.98
N GLU A 30 -4.89 -13.51 14.34
CA GLU A 30 -5.64 -12.33 13.95
C GLU A 30 -5.59 -12.16 12.44
N LEU A 31 -6.72 -11.72 11.85
CA LEU A 31 -6.79 -11.33 10.44
C LEU A 31 -6.54 -9.84 10.33
N VAL A 32 -5.51 -9.46 9.57
CA VAL A 32 -5.13 -8.07 9.33
C VAL A 32 -5.42 -7.71 7.88
N PRO A 33 -6.20 -6.64 7.62
CA PRO A 33 -6.43 -6.17 6.27
C PRO A 33 -5.20 -5.45 5.73
N LEU A 34 -4.94 -5.64 4.44
CA LEU A 34 -3.87 -5.01 3.69
C LEU A 34 -4.42 -4.49 2.36
N GLU A 35 -3.81 -3.42 1.87
CA GLU A 35 -4.06 -2.86 0.55
C GLU A 35 -3.10 -3.46 -0.46
N TRP A 36 -3.63 -4.02 -1.55
CA TRP A 36 -2.84 -4.53 -2.67
C TRP A 36 -2.91 -3.55 -3.84
N TYR A 37 -1.74 -3.22 -4.38
CA TYR A 37 -1.57 -2.24 -5.44
C TYR A 37 -1.16 -2.90 -6.76
N ALA A 38 -1.36 -2.20 -7.87
CA ALA A 38 -1.13 -2.74 -9.20
C ALA A 38 0.35 -3.03 -9.51
N ASP A 39 1.28 -2.40 -8.78
CA ASP A 39 2.72 -2.69 -8.82
C ASP A 39 3.10 -3.97 -8.04
N GLY A 40 2.12 -4.65 -7.45
CA GLY A 40 2.32 -5.83 -6.61
C GLY A 40 2.70 -5.51 -5.17
N SER A 41 2.88 -4.23 -4.81
CA SER A 41 3.16 -3.83 -3.44
C SER A 41 1.94 -4.06 -2.55
N VAL A 42 2.21 -4.36 -1.28
CA VAL A 42 1.20 -4.58 -0.26
C VAL A 42 1.49 -3.66 0.92
N ARG A 43 0.48 -2.88 1.37
CA ARG A 43 0.61 -1.95 2.49
C ARG A 43 -0.44 -2.23 3.55
N LYS A 44 -0.15 -1.89 4.80
CA LYS A 44 -1.17 -1.95 5.86
C LYS A 44 -2.19 -0.84 5.62
N CYS A 45 -3.47 -1.15 5.80
CA CYS A 45 -4.50 -0.14 5.89
C CYS A 45 -4.13 0.84 7.03
N LYS A 46 -4.16 2.15 6.76
CA LYS A 46 -3.91 3.20 7.77
C LYS A 46 -5.13 3.45 8.64
#